data_AF-A0A973ABC2-F1
#
_entry.id   AF-A0A973ABC2-F1
#
_cell.length_a   1.000
_cell.length_b   1.000
_cell.length_c   1.000
_cell.angle_alpha   90.00
_cell.angle_beta   90.00
_cell.angle_gamma   90.00
#
_symmetry.space_group_name_H-M   'P 1'
#
loop_
_entity.id
_entity.type
_entity.pdbx_description
1 polymer ?
#
loop_
_entity_poly.entity_id
_entity_poly.type
_entity_poly.pdbx_seq_one_letter_code
_entity_poly.pdbx_strand_id
1 'polypeptide(L)'
;MAKNLVIVESPAKAKTIEKFLGKDFQVESSFGHIADLPSKEIGINVDGDFMPEYIVPSDKKALVKKLKDLAKKADTVWLASDEDREGEAIAWHLFEQLKLKEA
;
A
#
# COMPACT_ATOMS: atom_id res chain seq x y z
N MET A 1 -8.01 20.04 -4.44
CA MET A 1 -7.44 18.79 -3.89
C MET A 1 -7.36 17.81 -5.04
N ALA A 2 -6.28 17.04 -5.13
CA ALA A 2 -6.15 16.02 -6.18
C ALA A 2 -7.31 15.02 -6.05
N LYS A 3 -7.91 14.65 -7.17
CA LYS A 3 -9.01 13.65 -7.21
C LYS A 3 -8.48 12.22 -7.13
N ASN A 4 -7.24 12.02 -7.57
CA ASN A 4 -6.62 10.71 -7.66
C ASN A 4 -5.46 10.60 -6.66
N LEU A 5 -5.40 9.48 -5.95
CA LEU A 5 -4.23 9.06 -5.17
C LEU A 5 -3.53 7.94 -5.92
N VAL A 6 -2.25 8.10 -6.23
CA VAL A 6 -1.40 7.03 -6.79
C VAL A 6 -0.42 6.60 -5.72
N ILE A 7 -0.35 5.30 -5.45
CA ILE A 7 0.60 4.74 -4.48
C ILE A 7 1.61 3.87 -5.24
N VAL A 8 2.89 4.20 -5.08
CA VAL A 8 4.02 3.47 -5.66
C VAL A 8 4.96 2.99 -4.55
N GLU A 9 5.89 2.10 -4.86
CA GLU A 9 6.77 1.53 -3.83
C GLU A 9 7.88 2.47 -3.36
N SER A 10 8.51 3.22 -4.28
CA SER A 10 9.72 3.98 -4.00
C SER A 10 9.51 5.51 -4.09
N PRO A 11 10.19 6.29 -3.24
CA PRO A 11 10.08 7.76 -3.26
C PRO A 11 10.57 8.39 -4.57
N ALA A 12 11.53 7.75 -5.25
CA ALA A 12 12.07 8.22 -6.51
C ALA A 12 11.04 8.10 -7.65
N LYS A 13 10.32 6.96 -7.71
CA LYS A 13 9.20 6.76 -8.64
C LYS A 13 8.09 7.77 -8.37
N ALA A 14 7.74 8.00 -7.10
CA ALA A 14 6.67 8.92 -6.73
C ALA A 14 6.92 10.33 -7.30
N LYS A 15 8.13 10.89 -7.06
CA LYS A 15 8.52 12.21 -7.59
C LYS A 15 8.53 12.28 -9.11
N THR A 16 8.85 11.18 -9.79
CA THR A 16 8.92 11.12 -11.25
C THR A 16 7.51 11.08 -11.85
N ILE A 17 6.65 10.20 -11.33
CA ILE A 17 5.28 10.02 -11.80
C ILE A 17 4.41 11.25 -11.51
N GLU A 18 4.59 11.89 -10.35
CA GLU A 18 3.87 13.12 -9.99
C GLU A 18 4.11 14.25 -10.99
N LYS A 19 5.35 14.37 -11.51
CA LYS A 19 5.69 15.35 -12.56
C LYS A 19 5.00 15.06 -13.89
N PHE A 20 4.77 13.79 -14.22
CA PHE A 20 4.10 13.38 -15.45
C PHE A 20 2.58 13.54 -15.38
N LEU A 21 1.98 13.20 -14.24
CA LEU A 21 0.52 13.19 -14.06
C LEU A 21 -0.06 14.57 -13.73
N GLY A 22 0.71 15.45 -13.09
CA GLY A 22 0.29 16.82 -12.81
C GLY A 22 -0.72 16.94 -11.67
N LYS A 23 -1.43 18.08 -11.63
CA LYS A 23 -2.13 18.58 -10.42
C LYS A 23 -3.37 17.77 -10.00
N ASP A 24 -3.89 16.91 -10.87
CA ASP A 24 -5.06 16.08 -10.57
C ASP A 24 -4.72 14.80 -9.79
N PHE A 25 -3.42 14.51 -9.65
CA PHE A 25 -2.89 13.33 -8.98
C PHE A 25 -2.01 13.73 -7.80
N GLN A 26 -2.23 13.10 -6.67
CA GLN A 26 -1.28 13.07 -5.56
C GLN A 26 -0.57 11.71 -5.60
N VAL A 27 0.76 11.71 -5.66
CA VAL A 27 1.54 10.47 -5.73
C VAL A 27 2.30 10.27 -4.44
N GLU A 28 2.09 9.12 -3.80
CA GLU A 28 2.70 8.77 -2.51
C GLU A 28 3.49 7.47 -2.62
N SER A 29 4.48 7.32 -1.74
CA SER A 29 5.32 6.13 -1.66
C SER A 29 4.91 5.26 -0.46
N SER A 30 4.76 3.95 -0.66
CA SER A 30 4.60 2.98 0.44
C SER A 30 5.93 2.66 1.15
N PHE A 31 7.06 3.05 0.55
CA PHE A 31 8.40 2.71 1.01
C PHE A 31 8.59 1.17 1.06
N GLY A 32 8.11 0.48 0.02
CA GLY A 32 8.06 -0.98 -0.06
C GLY A 32 6.89 -1.58 0.71
N HIS A 33 7.11 -2.75 1.31
CA HIS A 33 6.11 -3.48 2.11
C HIS A 33 5.56 -2.65 3.28
N ILE A 34 4.26 -2.80 3.54
CA ILE A 34 3.55 -2.13 4.65
C ILE A 34 2.93 -3.12 5.64
N ALA A 35 2.97 -4.41 5.31
CA ALA A 35 2.52 -5.50 6.14
C ALA A 35 3.55 -6.62 6.05
N ASP A 36 3.70 -7.39 7.13
CA ASP A 36 4.64 -8.50 7.24
C ASP A 36 4.10 -9.51 8.26
N LEU A 37 4.70 -10.68 8.34
CA LEU A 37 4.42 -11.65 9.39
C LEU A 37 4.93 -11.14 10.75
N PRO A 38 4.28 -11.52 11.87
CA PRO A 38 4.78 -11.28 13.21
C PRO A 38 6.23 -11.76 13.39
N SER A 39 7.10 -10.91 13.93
CA SER A 39 8.53 -11.25 14.09
C SER A 39 8.82 -12.24 15.23
N LYS A 40 7.85 -12.50 16.11
CA LYS A 40 8.01 -13.33 17.32
C LYS A 40 7.21 -14.62 17.30
N GLU A 41 6.37 -14.80 16.29
CA GLU A 41 5.47 -15.95 16.14
C GLU A 41 5.58 -16.46 14.71
N ILE A 42 5.13 -17.69 14.44
CA ILE A 42 5.17 -18.25 13.08
C ILE A 42 4.33 -17.42 12.10
N GLY A 43 3.25 -16.80 12.59
CA GLY A 43 2.38 -15.95 11.76
C GLY A 43 1.64 -16.73 10.66
N ILE A 44 1.64 -18.06 10.70
CA ILE A 44 1.01 -18.93 9.70
C ILE A 44 0.28 -20.05 10.44
N ASN A 45 -0.98 -20.28 10.09
CA ASN A 45 -1.78 -21.38 10.62
C ASN A 45 -1.39 -22.73 9.97
N VAL A 46 -0.31 -23.35 10.46
CA VAL A 46 0.23 -24.61 9.91
C VAL A 46 -0.67 -25.84 10.11
N ASP A 47 -1.53 -25.81 11.11
CA ASP A 47 -2.47 -26.91 11.40
C ASP A 47 -3.79 -26.80 10.62
N GLY A 48 -3.98 -25.70 9.88
CA GLY A 48 -5.17 -25.41 9.10
C GLY A 48 -4.89 -25.29 7.61
N ASP A 49 -5.25 -24.14 7.04
CA ASP A 49 -5.19 -23.83 5.61
C ASP A 49 -3.98 -22.97 5.22
N PHE A 50 -2.98 -22.86 6.10
CA PHE A 50 -1.81 -22.01 5.94
C PHE A 50 -2.15 -20.51 5.83
N MET A 51 -3.29 -20.08 6.37
CA MET A 51 -3.62 -18.66 6.45
C MET A 51 -2.52 -17.87 7.18
N PRO A 52 -1.92 -16.85 6.52
CA PRO A 52 -0.98 -15.95 7.15
C PRO A 52 -1.71 -14.90 7.98
N GLU A 53 -1.17 -14.57 9.15
CA GLU A 53 -1.52 -13.39 9.90
C GLU A 53 -0.55 -12.27 9.55
N TYR A 54 -1.01 -11.28 8.80
CA TYR A 54 -0.21 -10.10 8.48
C TYR A 54 -0.45 -8.97 9.47
N ILE A 55 0.63 -8.37 9.95
CA ILE A 55 0.62 -7.20 10.82
C ILE A 55 1.24 -6.01 10.13
N VAL A 56 0.82 -4.80 10.49
CA VAL A 56 1.51 -3.56 10.09
C VAL A 56 2.68 -3.32 11.06
N PRO A 57 3.95 -3.33 10.59
CA PRO A 57 5.11 -3.03 11.41
C PRO A 57 4.98 -1.68 12.12
N SER A 58 5.52 -1.56 13.33
CA SER A 58 5.31 -0.37 14.18
C SER A 58 5.77 0.94 13.55
N ASP A 59 6.87 0.89 12.80
CA ASP A 59 7.46 2.01 12.04
C ASP A 59 6.60 2.41 10.82
N LYS A 60 5.79 1.50 10.29
CA LYS A 60 4.89 1.72 9.15
C LYS A 60 3.50 2.22 9.55
N LYS A 61 3.11 2.14 10.83
CA LYS A 61 1.76 2.55 11.31
C LYS A 61 1.39 3.99 10.95
N ALA A 62 2.32 4.93 11.10
CA ALA A 62 2.09 6.33 10.77
C ALA A 62 1.86 6.53 9.25
N LEU A 63 2.62 5.81 8.42
CA LEU A 63 2.47 5.83 6.97
C LEU A 63 1.12 5.24 6.54
N VAL A 64 0.76 4.07 7.05
CA VAL A 64 -0.53 3.43 6.74
C VAL A 64 -1.69 4.34 7.15
N LYS A 65 -1.61 5.00 8.31
CA LYS A 65 -2.60 6.00 8.72
C LYS A 65 -2.70 7.15 7.72
N LYS A 66 -1.56 7.73 7.32
CA LYS A 66 -1.51 8.81 6.31
C LYS A 66 -2.17 8.37 4.99
N LEU A 67 -1.76 7.22 4.44
CA LEU A 67 -2.27 6.69 3.19
C LEU A 67 -3.78 6.42 3.27
N LYS A 68 -4.26 5.92 4.42
CA LYS A 68 -5.68 5.66 4.65
C LYS A 68 -6.51 6.95 4.68
N ASP A 69 -5.97 8.00 5.30
CA ASP A 69 -6.64 9.31 5.35
C ASP A 69 -6.66 10.01 3.98
N LEU A 70 -5.63 9.77 3.15
CA LEU A 70 -5.62 10.25 1.76
C LEU A 70 -6.57 9.44 0.88
N ALA A 71 -6.58 8.12 0.99
CA ALA A 71 -7.46 7.23 0.23
C ALA A 71 -8.93 7.57 0.43
N LYS A 72 -9.35 7.90 1.66
CA LYS A 72 -10.72 8.35 1.97
C LYS A 72 -11.13 9.67 1.31
N LYS A 73 -10.16 10.49 0.92
CA LYS A 73 -10.40 11.81 0.29
C LYS A 73 -10.29 11.78 -1.23
N ALA A 74 -9.71 10.72 -1.77
CA ALA A 74 -9.55 10.53 -3.20
C ALA A 74 -10.82 9.92 -3.79
N ASP A 75 -11.18 10.34 -5.01
CA ASP A 75 -12.25 9.73 -5.79
C ASP A 75 -11.79 8.36 -6.34
N THR A 76 -10.50 8.21 -6.64
CA THR A 76 -9.89 6.97 -7.15
C THR A 76 -8.52 6.75 -6.54
N VAL A 77 -8.23 5.50 -6.15
CA VAL A 77 -6.93 5.06 -5.65
C VAL A 77 -6.31 4.13 -6.69
N TRP A 78 -5.12 4.48 -7.16
CA TRP A 78 -4.32 3.72 -8.11
C TRP A 78 -3.18 3.05 -7.36
N LEU A 79 -3.14 1.72 -7.37
CA LEU A 79 -2.00 0.95 -6.87
C LEU A 79 -1.06 0.69 -8.04
N ALA A 80 0.07 1.38 -8.05
CA ALA A 80 1.04 1.39 -9.16
C ALA A 80 2.38 0.81 -8.67
N SER A 81 2.31 -0.41 -8.14
CA SER A 81 3.47 -1.26 -7.83
C SER A 81 4.13 -1.77 -9.10
N ASP A 82 5.27 -2.45 -8.96
CA ASP A 82 5.90 -3.10 -10.10
C ASP A 82 5.08 -4.27 -10.63
N GLU A 83 5.18 -4.54 -11.94
CA GLU A 83 4.47 -5.62 -12.64
C GLU A 83 5.14 -6.99 -12.41
N ASP A 84 5.43 -7.30 -11.14
CA ASP A 84 5.96 -8.57 -10.71
C ASP A 84 5.23 -9.11 -9.48
N ARG A 85 5.65 -10.29 -9.02
CA ARG A 85 5.02 -10.95 -7.87
C ARG A 85 5.11 -10.15 -6.57
N GLU A 86 6.20 -9.40 -6.39
CA GLU A 86 6.46 -8.67 -5.16
C GLU A 86 5.62 -7.40 -5.16
N GLY A 87 5.57 -6.70 -6.30
CA GLY A 87 4.70 -5.57 -6.50
C GLY A 87 3.24 -5.93 -6.30
N GLU A 88 2.77 -7.05 -6.86
CA GLU A 88 1.39 -7.49 -6.66
C GLU A 88 1.07 -7.79 -5.18
N ALA A 89 2.01 -8.39 -4.45
CA ALA A 89 1.85 -8.62 -3.01
C ALA A 89 1.78 -7.29 -2.23
N ILE A 90 2.60 -6.30 -2.60
CA ILE A 90 2.57 -4.96 -2.00
C ILE A 90 1.24 -4.27 -2.29
N ALA A 91 0.75 -4.33 -3.54
CA ALA A 91 -0.55 -3.80 -3.93
C ALA A 91 -1.69 -4.46 -3.14
N TRP A 92 -1.68 -5.78 -3.03
CA TRP A 92 -2.65 -6.52 -2.24
C TRP A 92 -2.64 -6.09 -0.76
N HIS A 93 -1.46 -5.98 -0.14
CA HIS A 93 -1.35 -5.48 1.24
C HIS A 93 -1.86 -4.04 1.39
N LEU A 94 -1.59 -3.16 0.42
CA LEU A 94 -2.15 -1.81 0.40
C LEU A 94 -3.68 -1.85 0.32
N PHE A 95 -4.24 -2.66 -0.57
CA PHE A 95 -5.68 -2.82 -0.72
C PHE A 95 -6.34 -3.22 0.62
N GLU A 96 -5.82 -4.27 1.27
CA GLU A 96 -6.32 -4.80 2.54
C GLU A 96 -6.19 -3.78 3.69
N GLN A 97 -4.99 -3.22 3.91
CA GLN A 97 -4.72 -2.36 5.07
C GLN A 97 -5.43 -0.99 4.96
N LEU A 98 -5.55 -0.46 3.73
CA LEU A 98 -6.27 0.77 3.47
C LEU A 98 -7.79 0.56 3.46
N LYS A 99 -8.27 -0.71 3.44
CA LYS A 99 -9.68 -1.10 3.34
C LYS A 99 -10.33 -0.53 2.09
N LEU A 100 -9.64 -0.67 0.96
CA LEU A 100 -10.19 -0.28 -0.33
C LEU A 100 -11.34 -1.22 -0.71
N LYS A 101 -12.15 -0.78 -1.66
CA LYS A 101 -13.22 -1.60 -2.23
C LYS A 101 -12.88 -1.86 -3.69
N GLU A 102 -13.26 -3.04 -4.18
CA GLU A 102 -13.26 -3.29 -5.62
C GLU A 102 -14.16 -2.26 -6.31
N ALA A 103 -13.73 -1.86 -7.51
CA ALA A 103 -14.41 -0.86 -8.32
C ALA A 103 -15.69 -1.42 -8.99
#